data_AF-A0A6J8DCG9-F1
#
_entry.id   AF-A0A6J8DCG9-F1
#
_cell.length_a   1.000
_cell.length_b   1.000
_cell.length_c   1.000
_cell.angle_alpha   90.00
_cell.angle_beta   90.00
_cell.angle_gamma   90.00
#
_symmetry.space_group_name_H-M   'P 1'
#
loop_
_entity.id
_entity.type
_entity.pdbx_description
1 polymer ?
#
loop_
_entity_poly.entity_id
_entity_poly.type
_entity_poly.pdbx_seq_one_letter_code
_entity_poly.pdbx_strand_id
1 'polypeptide(L)'
;MPGEDVQNLLSGFVRDELEVKVNVNFRSVRHMNSKYKPRPIIATFDNFKQREVVKSSAYKLKGSPFGHSVQYTPDVLDKRKQLIPIQRESRTQKAKAVMIRDKLYINNELFDQIKHKQYTPKLEIQIPNEKIDVDLCTDKTIHQTDEKQDIVTNDKNLFIACVYITPVRSSFYKLYNCDLFVDLGNSIELYSSLGDVILLGDTNSRTGAIDDFVSNDSIYTTIRNRLDDIFDYSADIELNVRNNPDNNTNCYGPKLIWLCKASGLRILNGRHKNGLANDFTFCGMNGVSVIDYLLVPVSLFPIVRQLIVSNFTTFSDHAFLHIQLSLLCNERNSKRFPDGENGKKLSQDKFKWNDELKKTM
;
A
#
# COMPACT_ATOMS: atom_id res chain seq x y z
N MET A 1 21.49 15.32 -43.12
CA MET A 1 21.75 14.79 -44.47
C MET A 1 20.56 15.18 -45.33
N PRO A 2 20.69 16.17 -46.21
CA PRO A 2 19.64 16.50 -47.17
C PRO A 2 19.74 15.56 -48.36
N GLY A 3 18.66 14.83 -48.67
CA GLY A 3 18.57 13.97 -49.87
C GLY A 3 18.28 12.48 -49.61
N GLU A 4 18.21 12.04 -48.36
CA GLU A 4 17.78 10.67 -48.06
C GLU A 4 16.27 10.57 -48.22
N ASP A 5 15.82 9.84 -49.26
CA ASP A 5 14.42 9.44 -49.38
C ASP A 5 14.13 8.38 -48.31
N VAL A 6 13.75 8.85 -47.14
CA VAL A 6 13.46 8.04 -45.94
C VAL A 6 12.39 6.99 -46.24
N GLN A 7 11.48 7.28 -47.18
CA GLN A 7 10.44 6.34 -47.58
C GLN A 7 11.02 5.20 -48.42
N ASN A 8 11.92 5.50 -49.38
CA ASN A 8 12.64 4.46 -50.12
C ASN A 8 13.55 3.63 -49.22
N LEU A 9 14.25 4.27 -48.27
CA LEU A 9 15.07 3.57 -47.28
C LEU A 9 14.22 2.59 -46.46
N LEU A 10 13.09 3.05 -45.92
CA LEU A 10 12.20 2.19 -45.13
C LEU A 10 11.58 1.07 -45.99
N SER A 11 11.26 1.35 -47.25
CA SER A 11 10.74 0.35 -48.19
C SER A 11 11.79 -0.72 -48.49
N GLY A 12 13.05 -0.32 -48.70
CA GLY A 12 14.19 -1.23 -48.83
C GLY A 12 14.36 -2.08 -47.57
N PHE A 13 14.36 -1.47 -46.39
CA PHE A 13 14.42 -2.18 -45.12
C PHE A 13 13.31 -3.24 -44.96
N VAL A 14 12.06 -2.87 -45.27
CA VAL A 14 10.92 -3.81 -45.17
C VAL A 14 11.05 -4.98 -46.15
N ARG A 15 11.62 -4.74 -47.35
CA ARG A 15 11.83 -5.79 -48.35
C ARG A 15 13.03 -6.68 -48.01
N ASP A 16 14.13 -6.08 -47.59
CA ASP A 16 15.43 -6.75 -47.54
C ASP A 16 15.68 -7.37 -46.16
N GLU A 17 15.31 -6.67 -45.06
CA GLU A 17 15.53 -7.14 -43.68
C GLU A 17 14.32 -7.91 -43.10
N LEU A 18 13.11 -7.54 -43.51
CA LEU A 18 11.87 -8.21 -43.06
C LEU A 18 11.32 -9.21 -44.09
N GLU A 19 11.90 -9.25 -45.29
CA GLU A 19 11.49 -10.12 -46.42
C GLU A 19 9.99 -10.05 -46.73
N VAL A 20 9.39 -8.86 -46.57
CA VAL A 20 7.96 -8.65 -46.86
C VAL A 20 7.82 -8.41 -48.37
N LYS A 21 7.31 -9.42 -49.09
CA LYS A 21 7.15 -9.39 -50.55
C LYS A 21 6.03 -8.49 -51.08
N VAL A 22 5.26 -7.88 -50.18
CA VAL A 22 4.13 -7.00 -50.54
C VAL A 22 4.61 -5.56 -50.56
N ASN A 23 4.28 -4.81 -51.62
CA ASN A 23 4.53 -3.37 -51.65
C ASN A 23 3.75 -2.69 -50.52
N VAL A 24 4.47 -2.05 -49.61
CA VAL A 24 3.93 -1.35 -48.45
C VAL A 24 3.77 0.13 -48.78
N ASN A 25 2.56 0.66 -48.56
CA ASN A 25 2.28 2.07 -48.74
C ASN A 25 2.25 2.78 -47.39
N PHE A 26 2.92 3.93 -47.33
CA PHE A 26 3.01 4.74 -46.14
C PHE A 26 2.29 6.07 -46.34
N ARG A 27 1.43 6.40 -45.37
CA ARG A 27 0.79 7.71 -45.25
C ARG A 27 1.80 8.81 -44.90
N SER A 28 2.77 8.46 -44.06
CA SER A 28 3.88 9.36 -43.71
C SER A 28 5.08 8.55 -43.21
N VAL A 29 6.28 8.98 -43.57
CA VAL A 29 7.54 8.45 -43.07
C VAL A 29 8.42 9.62 -42.69
N ARG A 30 8.99 9.61 -41.49
CA ARG A 30 9.91 10.66 -41.02
C ARG A 30 10.87 10.13 -39.97
N HIS A 31 11.99 10.81 -39.79
CA HIS A 31 12.82 10.58 -38.61
C HIS A 31 12.12 11.13 -37.35
N MET A 32 12.21 10.38 -36.26
CA MET A 32 11.87 10.88 -34.93
C MET A 32 12.88 11.93 -34.48
N ASN A 33 12.39 12.91 -33.72
CA ASN A 33 13.26 13.84 -33.00
C ASN A 33 14.00 13.07 -31.91
N SER A 34 15.29 12.80 -32.13
CA SER A 34 16.16 12.11 -31.19
C SER A 34 17.52 12.79 -31.14
N LYS A 35 18.08 12.87 -29.93
CA LYS A 35 19.45 13.31 -29.66
C LYS A 35 20.48 12.26 -30.12
N TYR A 36 20.09 10.98 -30.18
CA TYR A 36 20.94 9.87 -30.56
C TYR A 36 20.93 9.63 -32.08
N LYS A 37 22.07 9.22 -32.62
CA LYS A 37 22.27 8.88 -34.04
C LYS A 37 22.59 7.38 -34.17
N PRO A 38 22.05 6.68 -35.19
CA PRO A 38 21.11 7.17 -36.21
C PRO A 38 19.71 7.47 -35.63
N ARG A 39 18.99 8.43 -36.23
CA ARG A 39 17.66 8.82 -35.72
C ARG A 39 16.64 7.74 -36.09
N PRO A 40 15.85 7.22 -35.12
CA PRO A 40 14.79 6.25 -35.43
C PRO A 40 13.82 6.78 -36.47
N ILE A 41 13.28 5.89 -37.30
CA ILE A 41 12.26 6.21 -38.30
C ILE A 41 10.89 5.86 -37.72
N ILE A 42 9.93 6.78 -37.87
CA ILE A 42 8.53 6.54 -37.58
C ILE A 42 7.73 6.57 -38.88
N ALA A 43 6.88 5.56 -39.06
CA ALA A 43 6.04 5.43 -40.23
C ALA A 43 4.58 5.20 -39.85
N THR A 44 3.70 5.86 -40.60
CA THR A 44 2.25 5.62 -40.58
C THR A 44 1.88 4.91 -41.86
N PHE A 45 1.23 3.75 -41.75
CA PHE A 45 0.81 2.95 -42.89
C PHE A 45 -0.55 3.40 -43.39
N ASP A 46 -0.77 3.38 -44.70
CA ASP A 46 -2.12 3.62 -45.26
C ASP A 46 -3.06 2.44 -44.97
N ASN A 47 -2.51 1.23 -44.92
CA ASN A 47 -3.28 0.00 -44.74
C ASN A 47 -2.89 -0.73 -43.45
N PHE A 48 -3.87 -0.97 -42.59
CA PHE A 48 -3.72 -1.73 -41.36
C PHE A 48 -3.15 -3.14 -41.60
N LYS A 49 -3.59 -3.84 -42.67
CA LYS A 49 -3.09 -5.18 -43.00
C LYS A 49 -1.60 -5.18 -43.32
N GLN A 50 -1.13 -4.18 -44.09
CA GLN A 50 0.30 -4.03 -44.41
C GLN A 50 1.12 -3.78 -43.13
N ARG A 51 0.62 -2.94 -42.23
CA ARG A 51 1.25 -2.70 -40.92
C ARG A 51 1.38 -3.98 -40.11
N GLU A 52 0.32 -4.79 -40.02
CA GLU A 52 0.37 -6.04 -39.26
C GLU A 52 1.30 -7.07 -39.89
N VAL A 53 1.40 -7.14 -41.24
CA VAL A 53 2.39 -8.00 -41.92
C VAL A 53 3.81 -7.60 -41.52
N VAL A 54 4.16 -6.32 -41.66
CA VAL A 54 5.49 -5.80 -41.28
C VAL A 54 5.80 -6.09 -39.81
N LYS A 55 4.84 -5.83 -38.93
CA LYS A 55 4.96 -6.10 -37.49
C LYS A 55 5.14 -7.58 -37.18
N SER A 56 4.43 -8.46 -37.89
CA SER A 56 4.52 -9.91 -37.70
C SER A 56 5.84 -10.50 -38.19
N SER A 57 6.53 -9.82 -39.12
CA SER A 57 7.86 -10.22 -39.61
C SER A 57 9.01 -9.79 -38.69
N ALA A 58 8.76 -9.02 -37.63
CA ALA A 58 9.81 -8.45 -36.77
C ALA A 58 10.69 -9.51 -36.08
N TYR A 59 10.25 -10.77 -35.97
CA TYR A 59 11.09 -11.86 -35.44
C TYR A 59 12.33 -12.13 -36.29
N LYS A 60 12.32 -11.75 -37.58
CA LYS A 60 13.47 -11.89 -38.50
C LYS A 60 14.62 -10.96 -38.15
N LEU A 61 14.37 -9.90 -37.38
CA LEU A 61 15.40 -8.99 -36.89
C LEU A 61 16.20 -9.56 -35.70
N LYS A 62 15.89 -10.78 -35.24
CA LYS A 62 16.58 -11.37 -34.08
C LYS A 62 18.06 -11.57 -34.39
N GLY A 63 18.93 -10.85 -33.67
CA GLY A 63 20.39 -10.90 -33.85
C GLY A 63 20.95 -9.79 -34.74
N SER A 64 20.09 -8.97 -35.35
CA SER A 64 20.51 -7.78 -36.10
C SER A 64 20.60 -6.55 -35.18
N PRO A 65 21.27 -5.45 -35.60
CA PRO A 65 21.31 -4.20 -34.83
C PRO A 65 19.98 -3.41 -34.87
N PHE A 66 18.97 -3.93 -35.56
CA PHE A 66 17.71 -3.22 -35.80
C PHE A 66 16.64 -3.59 -34.78
N GLY A 67 15.93 -2.58 -34.28
CA GLY A 67 14.79 -2.74 -33.40
C GLY A 67 13.50 -2.24 -34.05
N HIS A 68 12.42 -2.97 -33.88
CA HIS A 68 11.08 -2.55 -34.30
C HIS A 68 10.19 -2.36 -33.07
N SER A 69 9.50 -1.22 -32.98
CA SER A 69 8.54 -0.95 -31.92
C SER A 69 7.27 -0.31 -32.45
N VAL A 70 6.14 -0.65 -31.84
CA VAL A 70 4.83 -0.07 -32.17
C VAL A 70 4.55 1.04 -31.16
N GLN A 71 4.21 2.24 -31.65
CA GLN A 71 3.66 3.28 -30.80
C GLN A 71 2.20 2.97 -30.49
N TYR A 72 1.91 2.87 -29.20
CA TYR A 72 0.58 2.67 -28.69
C TYR A 72 -0.02 4.01 -28.23
N THR A 73 -1.34 4.14 -28.29
CA THR A 73 -2.04 5.28 -27.68
C THR A 73 -1.81 5.29 -26.17
N PRO A 74 -1.93 6.47 -25.50
CA PRO A 74 -1.80 6.57 -24.04
C PRO A 74 -2.62 5.53 -23.29
N ASP A 75 -3.89 5.33 -23.68
CA ASP A 75 -4.79 4.35 -23.05
C ASP A 75 -4.27 2.91 -23.12
N VAL A 76 -3.67 2.53 -24.25
CA VAL A 76 -3.08 1.19 -24.44
C VAL A 76 -1.80 1.06 -23.63
N LEU A 77 -0.97 2.11 -23.56
CA LEU A 77 0.22 2.10 -22.71
C LEU A 77 -0.14 1.96 -21.24
N ASP A 78 -1.18 2.65 -20.78
CA ASP A 78 -1.61 2.58 -19.38
C ASP A 78 -2.13 1.19 -19.03
N LYS A 79 -2.94 0.56 -19.88
CA LYS A 79 -3.33 -0.85 -19.71
C LYS A 79 -2.14 -1.80 -19.69
N ARG A 80 -1.16 -1.60 -20.57
CA ARG A 80 0.06 -2.43 -20.60
C ARG A 80 0.89 -2.27 -19.33
N LYS A 81 1.02 -1.06 -18.78
CA LYS A 81 1.71 -0.82 -17.49
C LYS A 81 1.11 -1.67 -16.38
N GLN A 82 -0.21 -1.86 -16.36
CA GLN A 82 -0.89 -2.71 -15.36
C GLN A 82 -0.52 -4.19 -15.50
N LEU A 83 -0.32 -4.66 -16.73
CA LEU A 83 -0.10 -6.07 -17.04
C LEU A 83 1.38 -6.48 -17.06
N ILE A 84 2.31 -5.51 -17.13
CA ILE A 84 3.76 -5.78 -17.18
C ILE A 84 4.28 -6.50 -15.92
N PRO A 85 3.92 -6.12 -14.68
CA PRO A 85 4.35 -6.83 -13.48
C PRO A 85 3.94 -8.30 -13.50
N ILE A 86 2.67 -8.56 -13.82
CA ILE A 86 2.07 -9.90 -13.91
C ILE A 86 2.79 -10.73 -14.99
N GLN A 87 3.08 -10.11 -16.14
CA GLN A 87 3.84 -10.75 -17.21
C GLN A 87 5.26 -11.15 -16.76
N ARG A 88 5.95 -10.29 -16.00
CA ARG A 88 7.30 -10.57 -15.49
C ARG A 88 7.28 -11.71 -14.49
N GLU A 89 6.38 -11.66 -13.52
CA GLU A 89 6.20 -12.70 -12.51
C GLU A 89 5.88 -14.06 -13.13
N SER A 90 4.93 -14.10 -14.07
CA SER A 90 4.57 -15.31 -14.81
C SER A 90 5.77 -15.92 -15.53
N ARG A 91 6.66 -15.09 -16.10
CA ARG A 91 7.89 -15.56 -16.74
C ARG A 91 8.91 -16.09 -15.75
N THR A 92 9.04 -15.48 -14.57
CA THR A 92 9.87 -16.01 -13.47
C THR A 92 9.41 -17.39 -13.05
N GLN A 93 8.08 -17.63 -13.05
CA GLN A 93 7.46 -18.93 -12.80
C GLN A 93 7.52 -19.89 -14.01
N LYS A 94 8.32 -19.57 -15.04
CA LYS A 94 8.45 -20.33 -16.31
C LYS A 94 7.16 -20.47 -17.14
N ALA A 95 6.12 -19.66 -16.87
CA ALA A 95 4.91 -19.65 -17.68
C ALA A 95 5.09 -18.85 -18.98
N LYS A 96 4.36 -19.25 -20.03
CA LYS A 96 4.40 -18.57 -21.34
C LYS A 96 3.51 -17.32 -21.31
N ALA A 97 4.08 -16.19 -20.90
CA ALA A 97 3.36 -14.91 -20.81
C ALA A 97 3.65 -13.96 -21.99
N VAL A 98 2.63 -13.70 -22.81
CA VAL A 98 2.70 -12.89 -24.03
C VAL A 98 1.69 -11.74 -23.98
N MET A 99 2.14 -10.53 -24.26
CA MET A 99 1.29 -9.35 -24.26
C MET A 99 0.95 -8.96 -25.70
N ILE A 100 -0.34 -8.97 -26.03
CA ILE A 100 -0.85 -8.61 -27.36
C ILE A 100 -1.71 -7.35 -27.20
N ARG A 101 -1.22 -6.23 -27.76
CA ARG A 101 -1.83 -4.90 -27.59
C ARG A 101 -2.00 -4.55 -26.11
N ASP A 102 -3.22 -4.52 -25.59
CA ASP A 102 -3.59 -4.21 -24.20
C ASP A 102 -4.03 -5.45 -23.41
N LYS A 103 -3.83 -6.65 -23.94
CA LYS A 103 -4.23 -7.93 -23.32
C LYS A 103 -3.01 -8.79 -23.01
N LEU A 104 -3.02 -9.44 -21.86
CA LEU A 104 -2.01 -10.43 -21.46
C LEU A 104 -2.56 -11.83 -21.69
N TYR A 105 -1.73 -12.72 -22.23
CA TYR A 105 -2.03 -14.14 -22.36
C TYR A 105 -1.00 -14.93 -21.59
N ILE A 106 -1.44 -15.85 -20.74
CA ILE A 106 -0.58 -16.75 -19.96
C ILE A 106 -0.92 -18.17 -20.39
N ASN A 107 0.07 -18.93 -20.83
CA ASN A 107 -0.11 -20.30 -21.35
C ASN A 107 -1.17 -20.39 -22.46
N ASN A 108 -1.20 -19.36 -23.31
CA ASN A 108 -2.15 -19.15 -24.41
C ASN A 108 -3.61 -18.84 -23.99
N GLU A 109 -3.90 -18.71 -22.69
CA GLU A 109 -5.21 -18.26 -22.21
C GLU A 109 -5.21 -16.75 -21.94
N LEU A 110 -6.33 -16.10 -22.25
CA LEU A 110 -6.49 -14.66 -21.97
C LEU A 110 -6.50 -14.46 -20.45
N PHE A 111 -5.56 -13.65 -19.97
CA PHE A 111 -5.51 -13.25 -18.58
C PHE A 111 -6.74 -12.39 -18.25
N ASP A 112 -7.64 -12.98 -17.47
CA ASP A 112 -8.83 -12.32 -16.94
C ASP A 112 -8.51 -11.72 -15.56
N GLN A 113 -8.39 -10.39 -15.53
CA GLN A 113 -8.18 -9.65 -14.29
C GLN A 113 -9.26 -9.94 -13.23
N ILE A 114 -10.48 -10.33 -13.61
CA ILE A 114 -11.58 -10.58 -12.67
C ILE A 114 -11.48 -11.96 -12.03
N LYS A 115 -11.10 -13.00 -12.77
CA LYS A 115 -10.89 -14.34 -12.20
C LYS A 115 -9.65 -14.41 -11.31
N HIS A 116 -8.65 -13.59 -11.60
CA HIS A 116 -7.45 -13.47 -10.77
C HIS A 116 -7.60 -12.46 -9.61
N LYS A 117 -8.76 -11.80 -9.47
CA LYS A 117 -9.12 -10.89 -8.35
C LYS A 117 -9.58 -11.60 -7.07
N GLN A 118 -9.49 -12.94 -7.01
CA GLN A 118 -9.27 -13.63 -5.72
C GLN A 118 -7.85 -13.36 -5.16
N TYR A 119 -7.08 -12.49 -5.81
CA TYR A 119 -5.98 -11.79 -5.18
C TYR A 119 -6.53 -10.56 -4.47
N THR A 120 -6.83 -10.72 -3.18
CA THR A 120 -6.88 -9.63 -2.21
C THR A 120 -5.60 -8.82 -2.38
N PRO A 121 -5.66 -7.47 -2.55
CA PRO A 121 -4.47 -6.69 -2.32
C PRO A 121 -4.00 -7.07 -0.91
N LYS A 122 -2.78 -7.61 -0.79
CA LYS A 122 -2.08 -7.53 0.48
C LYS A 122 -2.13 -6.05 0.85
N LEU A 123 -2.96 -5.69 1.82
CA LEU A 123 -2.47 -4.86 2.90
C LEU A 123 -1.18 -5.55 3.34
N GLU A 124 -0.05 -5.13 2.75
CA GLU A 124 1.21 -5.33 3.44
C GLU A 124 1.05 -4.52 4.72
N ILE A 125 0.62 -5.20 5.79
CA ILE A 125 1.21 -4.93 7.09
C ILE A 125 2.69 -5.17 6.86
N GLN A 126 3.41 -4.13 6.41
CA GLN A 126 4.84 -4.13 6.49
C GLN A 126 5.15 -4.09 7.97
N ILE A 127 5.47 -5.26 8.54
CA ILE A 127 6.44 -5.31 9.61
C ILE A 127 7.77 -5.10 8.85
N PRO A 128 8.36 -3.90 8.91
CA PRO A 128 9.51 -3.59 8.08
C PRO A 128 10.64 -4.57 8.36
N ASN A 129 11.34 -4.96 7.29
CA ASN A 129 12.56 -5.77 7.36
C ASN A 129 13.74 -5.01 8.00
N GLU A 130 13.51 -3.79 8.47
CA GLU A 130 14.45 -2.94 9.20
C GLU A 130 13.74 -2.38 10.43
N LYS A 131 14.46 -2.34 11.54
CA LYS A 131 14.04 -1.87 12.87
C LYS A 131 13.02 -0.73 12.81
N ILE A 132 11.82 -0.95 13.36
CA ILE A 132 11.08 0.16 13.98
C ILE A 132 11.64 0.26 15.39
N ASP A 133 12.32 1.36 15.71
CA ASP A 133 12.63 1.71 17.09
C ASP A 133 11.30 2.04 17.80
N VAL A 134 10.63 1.03 18.33
CA VAL A 134 9.60 1.21 19.36
C VAL A 134 10.33 1.15 20.68
N ASP A 135 10.57 2.33 21.26
CA ASP A 135 11.28 2.46 22.54
C ASP A 135 10.34 2.01 23.68
N LEU A 136 10.27 0.70 23.89
CA LEU A 136 9.57 0.08 25.02
C LEU A 136 10.48 0.19 26.25
N CYS A 137 10.43 1.36 26.90
CA CYS A 137 11.14 1.56 28.16
C CYS A 137 10.45 0.76 29.28
N THR A 138 10.87 -0.48 29.49
CA THR A 138 10.78 -1.14 30.79
C THR A 138 12.02 -0.78 31.59
N ASP A 139 11.84 -0.37 32.85
CA ASP A 139 12.97 -0.12 33.75
C ASP A 139 13.93 -1.32 33.73
N LYS A 140 15.16 -1.05 33.29
CA LYS A 140 16.22 -1.95 32.79
C LYS A 140 16.29 -1.95 31.27
N THR A 141 17.08 -1.00 30.77
CA THR A 141 17.85 -1.01 29.53
C THR A 141 17.86 -2.38 28.83
N ILE A 142 17.42 -2.50 27.58
CA ILE A 142 17.98 -3.47 26.61
C ILE A 142 17.51 -3.18 25.18
N HIS A 143 18.47 -3.42 24.29
CA HIS A 143 18.43 -3.45 22.84
C HIS A 143 17.47 -4.47 22.24
N GLN A 144 17.09 -4.23 20.97
CA GLN A 144 16.62 -5.18 19.97
C GLN A 144 16.69 -6.66 20.39
N THR A 145 15.54 -7.27 20.68
CA THR A 145 15.46 -8.71 20.81
C THR A 145 14.21 -9.26 20.15
N ASP A 146 14.52 -10.20 19.29
CA ASP A 146 13.68 -11.25 18.80
C ASP A 146 13.28 -12.16 20.03
N GLU A 147 12.09 -12.01 20.66
CA GLU A 147 11.16 -13.14 21.02
C GLU A 147 9.64 -12.93 20.73
N LYS A 148 8.90 -14.01 20.44
CA LYS A 148 7.44 -14.01 20.20
C LYS A 148 6.72 -13.98 21.55
N GLN A 149 6.50 -12.79 22.10
CA GLN A 149 5.64 -12.60 23.26
C GLN A 149 4.30 -12.01 22.84
N ASP A 150 3.21 -12.71 23.16
CA ASP A 150 1.88 -12.12 23.15
C ASP A 150 1.90 -10.93 24.12
N ILE A 151 1.82 -9.73 23.57
CA ILE A 151 1.67 -8.52 24.39
C ILE A 151 0.23 -8.50 24.87
N VAL A 152 0.06 -8.78 26.16
CA VAL A 152 -1.26 -8.84 26.79
C VAL A 152 -1.58 -7.51 27.45
N THR A 153 -2.76 -6.98 27.16
CA THR A 153 -3.38 -5.88 27.92
C THR A 153 -4.64 -6.42 28.58
N ASN A 154 -4.70 -6.43 29.92
CA ASN A 154 -5.89 -6.88 30.67
C ASN A 154 -6.45 -8.24 30.18
N ASP A 155 -5.59 -9.26 30.08
CA ASP A 155 -5.91 -10.63 29.61
C ASP A 155 -6.35 -10.77 28.13
N LYS A 156 -6.26 -9.70 27.32
CA LYS A 156 -6.49 -9.73 25.86
C LYS A 156 -5.19 -9.51 25.08
N ASN A 157 -5.07 -10.13 23.91
CA ASN A 157 -3.98 -9.86 22.97
C ASN A 157 -4.05 -8.43 22.47
N LEU A 158 -2.91 -7.76 22.28
CA LEU A 158 -2.81 -6.47 21.61
C LEU A 158 -2.26 -6.63 20.19
N PHE A 159 -3.02 -6.20 19.19
CA PHE A 159 -2.62 -6.16 17.78
C PHE A 159 -2.27 -4.73 17.37
N ILE A 160 -1.10 -4.57 16.73
CA ILE A 160 -0.63 -3.29 16.21
C ILE A 160 -0.57 -3.38 14.69
N ALA A 161 -1.33 -2.52 14.00
CA ALA A 161 -1.40 -2.47 12.54
C ALA A 161 -0.75 -1.20 12.00
N CYS A 162 0.33 -1.36 11.24
CA CYS A 162 0.95 -0.28 10.47
C CYS A 162 0.21 -0.12 9.14
N VAL A 163 -0.34 1.07 8.89
CA VAL A 163 -1.26 1.34 7.77
C VAL A 163 -0.64 2.36 6.82
N TYR A 164 -0.71 2.05 5.53
CA TYR A 164 -0.48 2.99 4.45
C TYR A 164 -1.67 2.98 3.49
N ILE A 165 -2.50 4.02 3.53
CA ILE A 165 -3.60 4.22 2.58
C ILE A 165 -3.08 5.06 1.43
N THR A 166 -3.10 4.50 0.23
CA THR A 166 -2.57 5.17 -0.94
C THR A 166 -3.38 6.46 -1.25
N PRO A 167 -2.74 7.58 -1.65
CA PRO A 167 -3.44 8.83 -1.97
C PRO A 167 -4.53 8.67 -3.04
N VAL A 168 -5.64 9.42 -2.92
CA VAL A 168 -6.85 9.27 -3.77
C VAL A 168 -6.61 9.36 -5.28
N ARG A 169 -5.60 10.12 -5.72
CA ARG A 169 -5.27 10.29 -7.14
C ARG A 169 -4.23 9.29 -7.64
N SER A 170 -3.81 8.35 -6.81
CA SER A 170 -2.83 7.35 -7.20
C SER A 170 -3.36 6.46 -8.32
N SER A 171 -2.46 6.08 -9.22
CA SER A 171 -2.74 5.06 -10.23
C SER A 171 -3.12 3.71 -9.62
N PHE A 172 -2.82 3.47 -8.33
CA PHE A 172 -3.23 2.28 -7.59
C PHE A 172 -4.73 1.99 -7.73
N TYR A 173 -5.61 2.96 -7.50
CA TYR A 173 -7.06 2.74 -7.61
C TYR A 173 -7.56 2.54 -9.05
N LYS A 174 -6.75 2.88 -10.05
CA LYS A 174 -7.02 2.53 -11.46
C LYS A 174 -6.59 1.10 -11.80
N LEU A 175 -5.64 0.56 -11.03
CA LEU A 175 -5.09 -0.78 -11.17
C LEU A 175 -5.92 -1.80 -10.39
N TYR A 176 -6.38 -1.42 -9.21
CA TYR A 176 -7.08 -2.27 -8.25
C TYR A 176 -8.48 -1.70 -7.98
N ASN A 177 -9.50 -2.55 -8.18
CA ASN A 177 -10.87 -2.21 -7.83
C ASN A 177 -11.11 -2.57 -6.36
N CYS A 178 -10.55 -1.78 -5.46
CA CYS A 178 -10.62 -1.99 -4.01
C CYS A 178 -11.00 -0.68 -3.31
N ASP A 179 -11.67 -0.78 -2.17
CA ASP A 179 -11.83 0.32 -1.22
C ASP A 179 -11.03 -0.02 0.04
N LEU A 180 -9.86 0.61 0.17
CA LEU A 180 -8.92 0.31 1.26
C LEU A 180 -9.52 0.60 2.65
N PHE A 181 -10.50 1.50 2.77
CA PHE A 181 -11.17 1.74 4.05
C PHE A 181 -12.12 0.59 4.43
N VAL A 182 -12.76 -0.04 3.45
CA VAL A 182 -13.61 -1.22 3.67
C VAL A 182 -12.74 -2.41 4.04
N ASP A 183 -11.65 -2.64 3.30
CA ASP A 183 -10.72 -3.75 3.57
C ASP A 183 -10.07 -3.60 4.96
N LEU A 184 -9.71 -2.37 5.34
CA LEU A 184 -9.21 -2.07 6.67
C LEU A 184 -10.26 -2.28 7.76
N GLY A 185 -11.51 -1.88 7.51
CA GLY A 185 -12.65 -2.11 8.42
C GLY A 185 -12.87 -3.60 8.70
N ASN A 186 -12.91 -4.43 7.65
CA ASN A 186 -13.04 -5.88 7.79
C ASN A 186 -11.87 -6.49 8.59
N SER A 187 -10.65 -5.97 8.38
CA SER A 187 -9.48 -6.41 9.13
C SER A 187 -9.59 -6.04 10.61
N ILE A 188 -10.01 -4.82 10.93
CA ILE A 188 -10.23 -4.37 12.31
C ILE A 188 -11.30 -5.23 12.98
N GLU A 189 -12.41 -5.52 12.31
CA GLU A 189 -13.48 -6.38 12.84
C GLU A 189 -12.95 -7.78 13.19
N LEU A 190 -12.20 -8.40 12.27
CA LEU A 190 -11.60 -9.71 12.47
C LEU A 190 -10.67 -9.73 13.69
N TYR A 191 -9.72 -8.80 13.78
CA TYR A 191 -8.74 -8.80 14.87
C TYR A 191 -9.33 -8.32 16.20
N SER A 192 -10.34 -7.44 16.17
CA SER A 192 -11.09 -7.03 17.37
C SER A 192 -11.79 -8.20 18.05
N SER A 193 -12.13 -9.26 17.30
CA SER A 193 -12.67 -10.50 17.88
C SER A 193 -11.63 -11.35 18.63
N LEU A 194 -10.34 -11.12 18.36
CA LEU A 194 -9.22 -11.88 18.92
C LEU A 194 -8.46 -11.13 20.04
N GLY A 195 -8.61 -9.81 20.10
CA GLY A 195 -7.89 -8.95 21.02
C GLY A 195 -8.12 -7.46 20.71
N ASP A 196 -7.46 -6.59 21.47
CA ASP A 196 -7.55 -5.16 21.23
C ASP A 196 -6.66 -4.76 20.03
N VAL A 197 -7.13 -3.82 19.22
CA VAL A 197 -6.45 -3.40 17.99
C VAL A 197 -6.06 -1.92 18.07
N ILE A 198 -4.80 -1.61 17.75
CA ILE A 198 -4.30 -0.24 17.55
C ILE A 198 -3.79 -0.11 16.12
N LEU A 199 -4.08 1.03 15.48
CA LEU A 199 -3.61 1.36 14.14
C LEU A 199 -2.66 2.56 14.19
N LEU A 200 -1.58 2.52 13.42
CA LEU A 200 -0.70 3.65 13.20
C LEU A 200 -0.27 3.79 11.74
N GLY A 201 -0.10 5.01 11.25
CA GLY A 201 0.56 5.28 9.97
C GLY A 201 -0.16 6.27 9.07
N ASP A 202 0.33 6.38 7.83
CA ASP A 202 -0.14 7.32 6.82
C ASP A 202 -1.47 6.86 6.21
N THR A 203 -2.55 7.55 6.60
CA THR A 203 -3.89 7.29 6.08
C THR A 203 -4.24 8.16 4.88
N ASN A 204 -3.37 9.11 4.50
CA ASN A 204 -3.65 10.17 3.53
C ASN A 204 -4.97 10.92 3.77
N SER A 205 -5.47 10.91 5.01
CA SER A 205 -6.79 11.42 5.39
C SER A 205 -6.65 12.73 6.14
N ARG A 206 -7.17 13.83 5.59
CA ARG A 206 -7.25 15.10 6.31
C ARG A 206 -8.60 15.16 6.99
N THR A 207 -8.61 15.04 8.31
CA THR A 207 -9.85 14.87 9.10
C THR A 207 -10.41 16.18 9.64
N GLY A 208 -9.65 17.28 9.58
CA GLY A 208 -10.06 18.55 10.15
C GLY A 208 -10.40 18.43 11.63
N ALA A 209 -11.46 19.11 12.03
CA ALA A 209 -12.03 19.05 13.38
C ALA A 209 -13.25 18.12 13.48
N ILE A 210 -13.44 17.20 12.53
CA ILE A 210 -14.59 16.29 12.56
C ILE A 210 -14.43 15.31 13.73
N ASP A 211 -15.51 15.13 14.50
CA ASP A 211 -15.60 14.14 15.56
C ASP A 211 -15.58 12.71 15.01
N ASP A 212 -14.71 11.90 15.59
CA ASP A 212 -14.47 10.48 15.32
C ASP A 212 -15.27 9.55 16.26
N PHE A 213 -16.23 10.12 16.99
CA PHE A 213 -17.21 9.43 17.82
C PHE A 213 -18.64 9.87 17.44
N VAL A 214 -19.64 9.14 17.91
CA VAL A 214 -21.05 9.49 17.77
C VAL A 214 -21.44 10.43 18.92
N SER A 215 -21.73 11.68 18.61
CA SER A 215 -22.22 12.66 19.58
C SER A 215 -23.69 12.39 19.91
N ASN A 216 -24.10 12.64 21.16
CA ASN A 216 -25.46 12.41 21.64
C ASN A 216 -25.95 10.96 21.45
N ASP A 217 -25.07 9.97 21.64
CA ASP A 217 -25.37 8.54 21.44
C ASP A 217 -26.22 7.91 22.57
N SER A 218 -26.80 8.74 23.44
CA SER A 218 -27.65 8.32 24.53
C SER A 218 -29.04 7.92 24.04
N ILE A 219 -29.41 6.66 24.21
CA ILE A 219 -30.78 6.18 24.00
C ILE A 219 -31.62 6.47 25.26
N TYR A 220 -32.88 6.86 25.08
CA TYR A 220 -33.83 7.00 26.19
C TYR A 220 -33.92 5.71 27.02
N THR A 221 -33.92 5.84 28.36
CA THR A 221 -33.92 4.73 29.32
C THR A 221 -35.01 3.70 29.05
N THR A 222 -36.21 4.11 28.62
CA THR A 222 -37.32 3.21 28.29
C THR A 222 -37.04 2.31 27.09
N ILE A 223 -36.26 2.81 26.11
CA ILE A 223 -35.85 2.05 24.93
C ILE A 223 -34.64 1.18 25.29
N ARG A 224 -33.68 1.72 26.05
CA ARG A 224 -32.51 0.97 26.55
C ARG A 224 -32.92 -0.29 27.30
N ASN A 225 -33.81 -0.16 28.28
CA ASN A 225 -34.30 -1.31 29.05
C ASN A 225 -35.02 -2.38 28.20
N ARG A 226 -35.54 -2.01 27.01
CA ARG A 226 -36.15 -2.96 26.07
C ARG A 226 -35.14 -3.56 25.09
N LEU A 227 -34.05 -2.84 24.83
CA LEU A 227 -32.99 -3.26 23.92
C LEU A 227 -31.95 -4.11 24.63
N ASP A 228 -31.68 -3.90 25.92
CA ASP A 228 -30.71 -4.69 26.70
C ASP A 228 -31.06 -6.20 26.70
N ASP A 229 -32.35 -6.54 26.51
CA ASP A 229 -32.83 -7.93 26.35
C ASP A 229 -32.60 -8.52 24.94
N ILE A 230 -32.26 -7.70 23.94
CA ILE A 230 -32.19 -8.06 22.51
C ILE A 230 -30.78 -7.83 21.94
N PHE A 231 -30.09 -6.77 22.34
CA PHE A 231 -28.77 -6.36 21.86
C PHE A 231 -27.94 -5.69 22.97
N ASP A 232 -26.64 -5.98 23.01
CA ASP A 232 -25.70 -5.29 23.90
C ASP A 232 -25.30 -3.93 23.27
N TYR A 233 -26.12 -2.90 23.53
CA TYR A 233 -25.85 -1.55 23.04
C TYR A 233 -24.99 -0.78 24.04
N SER A 234 -23.73 -0.52 23.67
CA SER A 234 -22.87 0.41 24.39
C SER A 234 -22.88 1.78 23.69
N ALA A 235 -23.45 2.79 24.36
CA ALA A 235 -23.37 4.16 23.90
C ALA A 235 -21.91 4.62 23.77
N ASP A 236 -21.63 5.40 22.74
CA ASP A 236 -20.30 5.96 22.49
C ASP A 236 -19.86 6.94 23.61
N ILE A 237 -18.55 7.04 23.79
CA ILE A 237 -17.92 7.92 24.76
C ILE A 237 -17.60 9.25 24.05
N GLU A 238 -18.27 10.32 24.49
CA GLU A 238 -17.92 11.66 24.02
C GLU A 238 -16.53 12.05 24.52
N LEU A 239 -15.69 12.47 23.58
CA LEU A 239 -14.31 12.86 23.86
C LEU A 239 -14.10 14.36 23.66
N ASN A 240 -13.07 14.88 24.31
CA ASN A 240 -12.60 16.24 24.06
C ASN A 240 -12.24 16.44 22.57
N VAL A 241 -12.51 17.65 22.08
CA VAL A 241 -12.15 18.07 20.72
C VAL A 241 -10.65 17.92 20.51
N ARG A 242 -10.26 17.39 19.34
CA ARG A 242 -8.85 17.23 18.99
C ARG A 242 -8.19 18.58 18.78
N ASN A 243 -7.03 18.80 19.40
CA ASN A 243 -6.14 19.89 19.03
C ASN A 243 -5.35 19.50 17.78
N ASN A 244 -6.01 19.60 16.63
CA ASN A 244 -5.44 19.29 15.32
C ASN A 244 -5.05 20.60 14.59
N PRO A 245 -3.76 20.80 14.24
CA PRO A 245 -3.34 22.01 13.52
C PRO A 245 -3.84 22.03 12.06
N ASP A 246 -4.20 20.88 11.48
CA ASP A 246 -4.77 20.79 10.14
C ASP A 246 -6.30 20.81 10.17
N ASN A 247 -6.88 22.00 10.04
CA ASN A 247 -8.34 22.19 10.02
C ASN A 247 -9.00 21.87 8.66
N ASN A 248 -8.23 21.51 7.63
CA ASN A 248 -8.79 21.17 6.33
C ASN A 248 -9.26 19.72 6.30
N THR A 249 -10.18 19.44 5.38
CA THR A 249 -10.63 18.07 5.09
C THR A 249 -10.36 17.71 3.64
N ASN A 250 -10.18 16.42 3.38
CA ASN A 250 -10.15 15.87 2.02
C ASN A 250 -11.20 14.74 1.89
N CYS A 251 -11.33 14.15 0.71
CA CYS A 251 -12.31 13.08 0.47
C CYS A 251 -12.08 11.80 1.29
N TYR A 252 -10.91 11.63 1.92
CA TYR A 252 -10.60 10.49 2.79
C TYR A 252 -10.86 10.79 4.27
N GLY A 253 -10.80 12.06 4.69
CA GLY A 253 -11.13 12.49 6.05
C GLY A 253 -12.45 11.89 6.56
N PRO A 254 -13.59 12.12 5.89
CA PRO A 254 -14.87 11.54 6.30
C PRO A 254 -14.89 10.01 6.30
N LYS A 255 -14.12 9.34 5.42
CA LYS A 255 -14.01 7.87 5.40
C LYS A 255 -13.27 7.35 6.63
N LEU A 256 -12.16 7.98 6.99
CA LEU A 256 -11.42 7.63 8.20
C LEU A 256 -12.25 7.88 9.46
N ILE A 257 -12.97 9.00 9.52
CA ILE A 257 -13.89 9.30 10.62
C ILE A 257 -15.00 8.24 10.73
N TRP A 258 -15.58 7.83 9.61
CA TRP A 258 -16.59 6.78 9.60
C TRP A 258 -16.01 5.45 10.10
N LEU A 259 -14.80 5.09 9.66
CA LEU A 259 -14.09 3.91 10.15
C LEU A 259 -13.88 3.96 11.67
N CYS A 260 -13.50 5.10 12.22
CA CYS A 260 -13.35 5.31 13.67
C CYS A 260 -14.67 5.03 14.41
N LYS A 261 -15.77 5.63 13.94
CA LYS A 261 -17.11 5.44 14.53
C LYS A 261 -17.55 3.98 14.45
N ALA A 262 -17.41 3.36 13.28
CA ALA A 262 -17.82 1.98 13.04
C ALA A 262 -17.01 0.95 13.84
N SER A 263 -15.72 1.21 14.07
CA SER A 263 -14.81 0.27 14.77
C SER A 263 -14.67 0.54 16.27
N GLY A 264 -15.13 1.68 16.78
CA GLY A 264 -14.86 2.12 18.15
C GLY A 264 -13.44 2.66 18.39
N LEU A 265 -12.59 2.73 17.35
CA LEU A 265 -11.27 3.35 17.44
C LEU A 265 -11.36 4.88 17.44
N ARG A 266 -10.45 5.54 18.15
CA ARG A 266 -10.39 7.00 18.25
C ARG A 266 -9.01 7.51 17.90
N ILE A 267 -8.95 8.63 17.20
CA ILE A 267 -7.72 9.34 16.87
C ILE A 267 -7.14 9.94 18.17
N LEU A 268 -5.94 9.51 18.55
CA LEU A 268 -5.26 9.98 19.74
C LEU A 268 -4.42 11.24 19.48
N ASN A 269 -4.02 11.50 18.22
CA ASN A 269 -3.42 12.78 17.82
C ASN A 269 -4.36 13.94 18.20
N GLY A 270 -3.82 14.99 18.79
CA GLY A 270 -4.63 16.11 19.29
C GLY A 270 -5.31 15.86 20.65
N ARG A 271 -5.23 14.65 21.22
CA ARG A 271 -5.86 14.30 22.53
C ARG A 271 -4.88 13.81 23.58
N HIS A 272 -3.70 13.37 23.19
CA HIS A 272 -2.71 12.90 24.15
C HIS A 272 -2.30 14.03 25.11
N LYS A 273 -2.29 13.72 26.41
CA LYS A 273 -2.13 14.70 27.51
C LYS A 273 -0.88 15.58 27.43
N ASN A 274 0.20 15.10 26.81
CA ASN A 274 1.45 15.86 26.70
C ASN A 274 1.41 16.93 25.59
N GLY A 275 0.40 16.92 24.70
CA GLY A 275 0.27 17.89 23.61
C GLY A 275 1.32 17.82 22.50
N LEU A 276 2.35 16.98 22.64
CA LEU A 276 3.43 16.79 21.65
C LEU A 276 2.97 16.11 20.36
N ALA A 277 1.71 15.68 20.30
CA ALA A 277 1.07 15.10 19.12
C ALA A 277 0.20 16.09 18.35
N ASN A 278 0.24 17.38 18.72
CA ASN A 278 -0.62 18.43 18.18
C ASN A 278 0.11 19.21 17.08
N ASP A 279 0.83 18.51 16.20
CA ASP A 279 1.65 19.11 15.15
C ASP A 279 1.41 18.43 13.79
N PHE A 280 1.85 19.07 12.71
CA PHE A 280 1.75 18.56 11.35
C PHE A 280 2.62 17.31 11.17
N THR A 281 2.06 16.28 10.53
CA THR A 281 2.78 15.02 10.29
C THR A 281 3.37 14.93 8.90
N PHE A 282 2.95 15.80 7.98
CA PHE A 282 3.40 15.84 6.60
C PHE A 282 3.67 17.26 6.14
N CYS A 283 4.76 17.45 5.40
CA CYS A 283 5.18 18.69 4.78
C CYS A 283 5.63 18.43 3.34
N GLY A 284 4.79 18.82 2.37
CA GLY A 284 5.07 18.67 0.95
C GLY A 284 5.04 19.99 0.19
N MET A 285 5.29 19.92 -1.11
CA MET A 285 5.31 21.11 -1.99
C MET A 285 3.97 21.86 -2.05
N ASN A 286 2.87 21.20 -1.71
CA ASN A 286 1.51 21.78 -1.69
C ASN A 286 1.06 22.20 -0.28
N GLY A 287 1.99 22.29 0.67
CA GLY A 287 1.74 22.68 2.05
C GLY A 287 1.83 21.52 3.04
N VAL A 288 1.32 21.77 4.24
CA VAL A 288 1.39 20.86 5.39
C VAL A 288 0.04 20.22 5.68
N SER A 289 0.06 19.03 6.28
CA SER A 289 -1.15 18.32 6.70
C SER A 289 -0.90 17.37 7.87
N VAL A 290 -1.99 16.97 8.53
CA VAL A 290 -2.00 15.83 9.45
C VAL A 290 -2.67 14.67 8.73
N ILE A 291 -1.88 13.63 8.43
CA ILE A 291 -2.33 12.43 7.70
C ILE A 291 -1.84 11.13 8.32
N ASP A 292 -0.86 11.22 9.22
CA ASP A 292 -0.34 10.12 10.02
C ASP A 292 -1.04 10.12 11.39
N TYR A 293 -1.72 9.03 11.72
CA TYR A 293 -2.50 8.95 12.95
C TYR A 293 -2.13 7.74 13.79
N LEU A 294 -2.33 7.87 15.10
CA LEU A 294 -2.47 6.76 16.03
C LEU A 294 -3.96 6.63 16.40
N LEU A 295 -4.56 5.50 16.05
CA LEU A 295 -5.97 5.14 16.27
C LEU A 295 -6.04 4.06 17.35
N VAL A 296 -6.73 4.34 18.45
CA VAL A 296 -6.68 3.55 19.67
C VAL A 296 -8.09 3.39 20.24
N PRO A 297 -8.48 2.23 20.79
CA PRO A 297 -9.69 2.11 21.61
C PRO A 297 -9.57 3.04 22.84
N VAL A 298 -10.66 3.67 23.26
CA VAL A 298 -10.63 4.59 24.42
C VAL A 298 -10.10 3.91 25.68
N SER A 299 -10.41 2.62 25.87
CA SER A 299 -9.91 1.79 26.98
C SER A 299 -8.38 1.70 27.06
N LEU A 300 -7.69 1.86 25.92
CA LEU A 300 -6.24 1.78 25.82
C LEU A 300 -5.54 3.15 25.80
N PHE A 301 -6.26 4.27 25.90
CA PHE A 301 -5.63 5.59 26.05
C PHE A 301 -4.63 5.65 27.23
N PRO A 302 -4.91 5.07 28.41
CA PRO A 302 -3.99 5.14 29.55
C PRO A 302 -2.65 4.40 29.35
N ILE A 303 -2.60 3.39 28.46
CA ILE A 303 -1.35 2.65 28.20
C ILE A 303 -0.40 3.42 27.28
N VAL A 304 -0.91 4.37 26.50
CA VAL A 304 -0.08 5.26 25.67
C VAL A 304 0.55 6.32 26.57
N ARG A 305 1.84 6.17 26.88
CA ARG A 305 2.60 7.07 27.76
C ARG A 305 3.12 8.29 27.03
N GLN A 306 3.55 8.08 25.79
CA GLN A 306 4.02 9.14 24.92
C GLN A 306 3.42 8.96 23.53
N LEU A 307 2.99 10.07 22.95
CA LEU A 307 2.70 10.23 21.53
C LEU A 307 3.30 11.57 21.13
N ILE A 308 4.26 11.53 20.20
CA ILE A 308 5.05 12.69 19.79
C ILE A 308 5.10 12.71 18.27
N VAL A 309 4.76 13.86 17.68
CA VAL A 309 5.12 14.18 16.30
C VAL A 309 6.52 14.79 16.34
N SER A 310 7.49 14.09 15.77
CA SER A 310 8.89 14.53 15.78
C SER A 310 9.10 15.70 14.82
N ASN A 311 10.22 16.41 14.97
CA ASN A 311 10.59 17.44 14.00
C ASN A 311 10.78 16.84 12.61
N PHE A 312 10.38 17.59 11.58
CA PHE A 312 10.71 17.26 10.19
C PHE A 312 12.22 17.17 9.99
N THR A 313 12.63 16.24 9.13
CA THR A 313 14.04 16.03 8.77
C THR A 313 14.21 16.12 7.26
N THR A 314 15.44 16.15 6.78
CA THR A 314 15.72 16.11 5.33
C THR A 314 15.51 14.73 4.71
N PHE A 315 15.17 13.71 5.51
CA PHE A 315 15.07 12.32 5.07
C PHE A 315 13.67 11.93 4.59
N SER A 316 12.64 12.68 4.95
CA SER A 316 11.26 12.42 4.56
C SER A 316 10.44 13.72 4.59
N ASP A 317 9.41 13.75 3.75
CA ASP A 317 8.31 14.71 3.80
C ASP A 317 7.32 14.41 4.94
N HIS A 318 7.45 13.28 5.63
CA HIS A 318 6.72 12.96 6.85
C HIS A 318 7.58 13.18 8.11
N ALA A 319 6.91 13.61 9.18
CA ALA A 319 7.45 13.62 10.53
C ALA A 319 7.24 12.24 11.18
N PHE A 320 8.25 11.78 11.93
CA PHE A 320 8.14 10.51 12.65
C PHE A 320 7.13 10.61 13.81
N LEU A 321 6.21 9.65 13.87
CA LEU A 321 5.37 9.43 15.05
C LEU A 321 6.09 8.53 16.04
N HIS A 322 6.48 9.09 17.19
CA HIS A 322 7.05 8.33 18.30
C HIS A 322 5.96 7.97 19.31
N ILE A 323 5.89 6.70 19.68
CA ILE A 323 4.87 6.13 20.56
C ILE A 323 5.54 5.28 21.64
N GLN A 324 5.20 5.53 22.89
CA GLN A 324 5.62 4.71 24.02
C GLN A 324 4.40 4.05 24.66
N LEU A 325 4.41 2.72 24.76
CA LEU A 325 3.35 1.92 25.39
C LEU A 325 3.81 1.38 26.74
N SER A 326 2.92 1.38 27.73
CA SER A 326 3.11 0.76 29.04
C SER A 326 2.31 -0.53 29.10
N LEU A 327 3.01 -1.65 28.97
CA LEU A 327 2.42 -2.99 28.86
C LEU A 327 2.74 -3.79 30.13
N LEU A 328 1.80 -4.63 30.56
CA LEU A 328 2.01 -5.56 31.67
C LEU A 328 2.36 -6.92 31.10
N CYS A 329 3.62 -7.34 31.20
CA CYS A 329 4.00 -8.70 30.82
C CYS A 329 3.65 -9.68 31.95
N ASN A 330 2.77 -10.64 31.68
CA ASN A 330 2.52 -11.75 32.62
C ASN A 330 3.73 -12.70 32.61
N GLU A 331 4.53 -12.71 33.69
CA GLU A 331 5.73 -13.55 33.85
C GLU A 331 5.47 -15.08 33.87
N ARG A 332 4.25 -15.57 33.59
CA ARG A 332 3.86 -16.97 33.82
C ARG A 332 4.50 -18.01 32.90
N ASN A 333 5.35 -17.63 31.94
CA ASN A 333 6.08 -18.56 31.08
C ASN A 333 7.61 -18.41 31.11
N SER A 334 8.20 -17.60 32.00
CA SER A 334 9.66 -17.64 32.20
C SER A 334 10.01 -18.86 33.06
N LYS A 335 10.40 -19.97 32.44
CA LYS A 335 11.11 -21.03 33.16
C LYS A 335 12.42 -20.40 33.67
N ARG A 336 12.48 -20.11 34.98
CA ARG A 336 13.74 -19.76 35.66
C ARG A 336 14.75 -20.88 35.39
N PHE A 337 15.76 -20.59 34.60
CA PHE A 337 16.97 -21.41 34.56
C PHE A 337 17.73 -21.17 35.87
N PRO A 338 18.19 -22.23 36.55
CA PRO A 338 18.88 -22.07 37.83
C PRO A 338 20.21 -21.35 37.61
N ASP A 339 20.51 -20.41 38.50
CA ASP A 339 21.78 -19.69 38.56
C ASP A 339 22.93 -20.69 38.63
N GLY A 340 23.69 -20.78 37.54
CA GLY A 340 24.85 -21.65 37.41
C GLY A 340 25.99 -20.86 36.79
N GLU A 341 27.01 -20.63 37.60
CA GLU A 341 28.24 -19.95 37.28
C GLU A 341 28.90 -20.47 35.98
N ASN A 342 29.61 -19.54 35.32
CA ASN A 342 30.43 -19.68 34.12
C ASN A 342 29.74 -19.38 32.78
N GLY A 343 30.13 -18.23 32.25
CA GLY A 343 29.70 -17.70 30.97
C GLY A 343 29.77 -18.71 29.83
N LYS A 344 28.60 -19.01 29.28
CA LYS A 344 28.41 -19.34 27.88
C LYS A 344 27.23 -18.52 27.38
N LYS A 345 27.46 -17.79 26.28
CA LYS A 345 26.45 -17.05 25.51
C LYS A 345 25.18 -17.89 25.43
N LEU A 346 24.10 -17.42 26.07
CA LEU A 346 22.77 -17.99 25.88
C LEU A 346 22.37 -17.77 24.43
N SER A 347 21.87 -18.85 23.86
CA SER A 347 21.51 -19.04 22.47
C SER A 347 20.51 -17.99 22.01
N GLN A 348 20.76 -17.47 20.81
CA GLN A 348 19.83 -16.67 20.03
C GLN A 348 18.47 -17.38 19.96
N ASP A 349 17.46 -16.81 20.61
CA ASP A 349 16.09 -17.24 20.45
C ASP A 349 15.64 -16.89 19.01
N LYS A 350 15.23 -17.93 18.28
CA LYS A 350 14.94 -17.88 16.84
C LYS A 350 13.45 -17.68 16.60
N PHE A 351 13.12 -16.76 15.71
CA PHE A 351 11.75 -16.55 15.24
C PHE A 351 11.42 -17.53 14.15
N LYS A 352 10.21 -18.09 14.24
CA LYS A 352 9.60 -18.81 13.15
C LYS A 352 8.24 -18.24 12.83
N TRP A 353 8.05 -17.95 11.55
CA TRP A 353 6.77 -17.62 10.94
C TRP A 353 5.76 -18.74 11.17
N ASN A 354 4.52 -18.40 11.50
CA ASN A 354 3.43 -19.36 11.42
C ASN A 354 2.92 -19.40 9.97
N ASP A 355 3.45 -20.35 9.19
CA ASP A 355 3.06 -20.53 7.79
C ASP A 355 1.63 -21.07 7.61
N GLU A 356 0.97 -21.54 8.68
CA GLU A 356 -0.41 -22.04 8.60
C GLU A 356 -1.45 -20.92 8.49
N LEU A 357 -1.18 -19.75 9.07
CA LEU A 357 -2.05 -18.57 8.95
C LEU A 357 -1.92 -17.84 7.60
N LYS A 358 -1.00 -18.27 6.73
CA LYS A 358 -0.89 -17.76 5.35
C LYS A 358 -1.88 -18.40 4.37
N LYS A 359 -2.59 -19.46 4.76
CA LYS A 359 -3.37 -20.31 3.82
C LYS A 359 -4.89 -20.18 3.89
N THR A 360 -5.41 -19.21 4.62
CA THR A 360 -6.84 -18.88 4.59
C THR A 360 -7.00 -17.39 4.39
N MET A 361 -6.91 -16.97 3.12
CA MET A 361 -7.73 -15.95 2.47
C MET A 361 -7.26 -15.76 1.03
#